data_AF-A0A0C9S5P9-F1
#
_entry.id   AF-A0A0C9S5P9-F1
#
_cell.length_a   1.000
_cell.length_b   1.000
_cell.length_c   1.000
_cell.angle_alpha   90.00
_cell.angle_beta   90.00
_cell.angle_gamma   90.00
#
_symmetry.space_group_name_H-M   'P 1'
#
loop_
_entity.id
_entity.type
_entity.pdbx_description
1 polymer ?
#
loop_
_entity_poly.entity_id
_entity_poly.type
_entity_poly.pdbx_seq_one_letter_code
_entity_poly.pdbx_strand_id
1 'polypeptide(L)'
;MWVFYLLSLPLTLGMVAATLKYFAGPDIPRYVLFTVGYAWFCSLSIIILVPADIWTTIFGQDKGGIAFFWTWTYWSTFLLTWAIVPTIQGYEDAADFTVTERLKTSIQANLVFYLSVGSIGLFGVVILILMHREWGGSMIGLAMACSNTFGLVTGAFLLGFGLVEIPRSIWRNANWTYRQKVLSHRVAKMAVKLDDAHQDLSNAIVIAQATSNQMSKRDPLRPCMDVIDNMLAQMNREDPNFKPSGGRLGENDMD
;
A
#
# COMPACT_ATOMS: atom_id res chain seq x y z
N MET A 1 -1.02 8.65 -34.73
CA MET A 1 -0.90 7.70 -33.60
C MET A 1 0.51 7.58 -33.04
N TRP A 2 1.55 7.39 -33.86
CA TRP A 2 2.94 7.29 -33.35
C TRP A 2 3.38 8.48 -32.49
N VAL A 3 3.09 9.72 -32.92
CA VAL A 3 3.39 10.93 -32.14
C VAL A 3 2.64 10.95 -30.81
N PHE A 4 1.40 10.47 -30.78
CA PHE A 4 0.62 10.37 -29.56
C PHE A 4 1.27 9.39 -28.58
N TYR A 5 1.61 8.18 -29.01
CA TYR A 5 2.31 7.21 -28.17
C TYR A 5 3.68 7.71 -27.69
N LEU A 6 4.41 8.42 -28.55
CA LEU A 6 5.71 9.00 -28.23
C LEU A 6 5.64 10.09 -27.16
N LEU A 7 4.48 10.74 -26.99
CA LEU A 7 4.25 11.74 -25.94
C LEU A 7 3.55 11.15 -24.71
N SER A 8 2.53 10.32 -24.90
CA SER A 8 1.69 9.78 -23.82
C SER A 8 2.43 8.75 -22.97
N LEU A 9 3.31 7.95 -23.56
CA LEU A 9 4.10 6.95 -22.84
C LEU A 9 5.13 7.58 -21.90
N PRO A 10 6.01 8.51 -22.32
CA PRO A 10 6.92 9.16 -21.38
C PRO A 10 6.17 10.05 -20.38
N LEU A 11 5.03 10.64 -20.74
CA LEU A 11 4.19 11.38 -19.80
C LEU A 11 3.69 10.46 -18.67
N THR A 12 3.08 9.33 -19.02
CA THR A 12 2.57 8.37 -18.02
C THR A 12 3.68 7.77 -17.17
N LEU A 13 4.80 7.37 -17.78
CA LEU A 13 5.97 6.90 -17.01
C LEU A 13 6.55 8.00 -16.12
N GLY A 14 6.60 9.25 -16.59
CA GLY A 14 7.04 10.40 -15.82
C GLY A 14 6.13 10.65 -14.61
N MET A 15 4.82 10.54 -14.77
CA MET A 15 3.86 10.63 -13.66
C MET A 15 4.04 9.51 -12.64
N VAL A 16 4.24 8.26 -13.09
CA VAL A 16 4.53 7.11 -12.21
C VAL A 16 5.84 7.33 -11.46
N ALA A 17 6.90 7.75 -12.15
CA ALA A 17 8.20 8.00 -11.53
C ALA A 17 8.14 9.15 -10.51
N ALA A 18 7.42 10.23 -10.83
CA ALA A 18 7.24 11.38 -9.94
C ALA A 18 6.47 10.99 -8.67
N THR A 19 5.37 10.25 -8.82
CA THR A 19 4.60 9.73 -7.68
C THR A 19 5.42 8.75 -6.85
N LEU A 20 6.23 7.88 -7.49
CA LEU A 20 7.06 6.92 -6.75
C LEU A 20 8.11 7.66 -5.94
N LYS A 21 8.78 8.63 -6.53
CA LYS A 21 9.77 9.45 -5.83
C LYS A 21 9.16 10.25 -4.69
N TYR A 22 7.90 10.69 -4.82
CA TYR A 22 7.24 11.48 -3.79
C TYR A 22 6.78 10.64 -2.59
N PHE A 23 6.29 9.42 -2.82
CA PHE A 23 5.74 8.56 -1.77
C PHE A 23 6.69 7.48 -1.26
N ALA A 24 7.77 7.16 -1.98
CA ALA A 24 8.73 6.15 -1.54
C ALA A 24 9.58 6.68 -0.37
N GLY A 25 9.61 5.91 0.71
CA GLY A 25 10.58 6.06 1.79
C GLY A 25 12.01 5.70 1.35
N PRO A 26 13.02 6.13 2.11
CA PRO A 26 14.44 5.95 1.76
C PRO A 26 14.87 4.47 1.66
N ASP A 27 14.30 3.59 2.48
CA ASP A 27 14.74 2.18 2.62
C ASP A 27 13.72 1.16 2.09
N ILE A 28 13.04 1.47 0.98
CA ILE A 28 12.06 0.56 0.39
C ILE A 28 12.75 -0.50 -0.48
N PRO A 29 12.42 -1.80 -0.31
CA PRO A 29 12.93 -2.85 -1.18
C PRO A 29 12.53 -2.66 -2.66
N ARG A 30 13.46 -2.96 -3.57
CA ARG A 30 13.25 -2.71 -5.02
C ARG A 30 12.03 -3.44 -5.60
N TYR A 31 11.72 -4.65 -5.13
CA TYR A 31 10.55 -5.39 -5.61
C TYR A 31 9.24 -4.68 -5.25
N VAL A 32 9.13 -4.10 -4.05
CA VAL A 32 7.97 -3.29 -3.65
C VAL A 32 7.83 -2.09 -4.58
N LEU A 33 8.94 -1.39 -4.84
CA LEU A 33 8.97 -0.22 -5.71
C LEU A 33 8.53 -0.56 -7.14
N PHE A 34 9.02 -1.66 -7.71
CA PHE A 34 8.60 -2.11 -9.04
C PHE A 34 7.13 -2.53 -9.08
N THR A 35 6.66 -3.28 -8.09
CA THR A 35 5.25 -3.72 -8.05
C THR A 35 4.29 -2.54 -7.93
N VAL A 36 4.57 -1.58 -7.03
CA VAL A 36 3.75 -0.38 -6.86
C VAL A 36 3.82 0.50 -8.12
N GLY A 37 5.01 0.64 -8.70
CA GLY A 37 5.19 1.36 -9.97
C GLY A 37 4.37 0.76 -11.10
N TYR A 38 4.37 -0.57 -11.22
CA TYR A 38 3.55 -1.27 -12.20
C TYR A 38 2.05 -1.13 -11.91
N ALA A 39 1.63 -1.15 -10.64
CA ALA A 39 0.24 -0.90 -10.22
C ALA A 39 -0.26 0.46 -10.71
N TRP A 40 0.54 1.51 -10.48
CA TRP A 40 0.20 2.86 -10.91
C TRP A 40 0.27 3.02 -12.42
N PHE A 41 1.21 2.35 -13.08
CA PHE A 41 1.24 2.30 -14.54
C PHE A 41 -0.03 1.67 -15.10
N CYS A 42 -0.49 0.54 -14.56
CA CYS A 42 -1.77 -0.08 -14.94
C CYS A 42 -2.96 0.85 -14.70
N SER A 43 -2.97 1.62 -13.61
CA SER A 43 -4.04 2.59 -13.34
C SER A 43 -4.01 3.80 -14.28
N LEU A 44 -2.82 4.27 -14.65
CA LEU A 44 -2.63 5.44 -15.53
C LEU A 44 -2.61 5.08 -17.02
N SER A 45 -2.57 3.79 -17.37
CA SER A 45 -2.57 3.32 -18.76
C SER A 45 -3.83 3.76 -19.51
N ILE A 46 -4.92 4.10 -18.80
CA ILE A 46 -6.15 4.66 -19.38
C ILE A 46 -5.89 5.93 -20.20
N ILE A 47 -4.88 6.72 -19.85
CA ILE A 47 -4.44 7.93 -20.59
C ILE A 47 -3.98 7.55 -22.01
N ILE A 48 -3.42 6.35 -22.17
CA ILE A 48 -2.95 5.82 -23.46
C ILE A 48 -4.06 5.03 -24.15
N LEU A 49 -4.73 4.14 -23.41
CA LEU A 49 -5.66 3.16 -23.98
C LEU A 49 -6.95 3.80 -24.50
N VAL A 50 -7.53 4.78 -23.79
CA VAL A 50 -8.81 5.39 -24.20
C VAL A 50 -8.68 6.15 -25.52
N PRO A 51 -7.70 7.06 -25.71
CA PRO A 51 -7.55 7.73 -27.00
C PRO A 51 -7.19 6.78 -28.14
N ALA A 52 -6.41 5.73 -27.85
CA ALA A 52 -6.08 4.70 -28.83
C ALA A 52 -7.33 3.91 -29.29
N ASP A 53 -8.20 3.54 -28.35
CA ASP A 53 -9.44 2.82 -28.62
C ASP A 53 -10.41 3.64 -29.48
N ILE A 54 -10.62 4.91 -29.11
CA ILE A 54 -11.42 5.86 -29.89
C ILE A 54 -10.88 5.98 -31.31
N TRP A 55 -9.55 6.12 -31.47
CA TRP A 55 -8.93 6.21 -32.78
C TRP A 55 -9.20 4.96 -33.63
N THR A 56 -8.97 3.76 -33.09
CA THR A 56 -9.19 2.53 -33.88
C THR A 56 -10.64 2.32 -34.25
N THR A 57 -11.58 2.77 -33.41
CA THR A 57 -13.02 2.73 -33.70
C THR A 57 -13.39 3.68 -34.83
N ILE A 58 -12.85 4.90 -34.85
CA ILE A 58 -13.14 5.89 -35.90
C ILE A 58 -12.54 5.47 -37.25
N PHE A 59 -11.31 4.95 -37.25
CA PHE A 59 -10.57 4.64 -38.47
C PHE A 59 -10.73 3.19 -38.96
N GLY A 60 -11.60 2.39 -38.32
CA GLY A 60 -11.91 1.03 -38.73
C GLY A 60 -10.70 0.08 -38.74
N GLN A 61 -9.70 0.33 -37.88
CA GLN A 61 -8.50 -0.50 -37.76
C GLN A 61 -8.78 -1.76 -36.93
N ASP A 62 -7.95 -2.80 -37.08
CA ASP A 62 -8.10 -4.06 -36.35
C ASP A 62 -8.13 -3.85 -34.83
N LYS A 63 -9.24 -4.29 -34.21
CA LYS A 63 -9.50 -4.13 -32.77
C LYS A 63 -8.69 -5.08 -31.88
N GLY A 64 -8.00 -6.06 -32.47
CA GLY A 64 -7.34 -7.14 -31.75
C GLY A 64 -6.24 -6.66 -30.80
N GLY A 65 -5.41 -5.71 -31.23
CA GLY A 65 -4.31 -5.19 -30.41
C GLY A 65 -4.80 -4.44 -29.17
N ILE A 66 -5.82 -3.60 -29.31
CA ILE A 66 -6.36 -2.81 -28.20
C ILE A 66 -7.18 -3.67 -27.24
N ALA A 67 -7.94 -4.64 -27.76
CA ALA A 67 -8.62 -5.62 -26.92
C ALA A 67 -7.64 -6.43 -26.06
N PHE A 68 -6.49 -6.82 -26.62
CA PHE A 68 -5.42 -7.46 -25.86
C PHE A 68 -4.90 -6.55 -24.73
N PHE A 69 -4.59 -5.28 -25.00
CA PHE A 69 -4.08 -4.36 -23.97
C PHE A 69 -5.11 -4.04 -22.87
N TRP A 70 -6.39 -3.93 -23.21
CA TRP A 70 -7.48 -3.80 -22.23
C TRP A 70 -7.58 -5.04 -21.34
N THR A 71 -7.55 -6.22 -21.95
CA THR A 71 -7.60 -7.50 -21.23
C THR A 71 -6.38 -7.65 -20.32
N TRP A 72 -5.19 -7.34 -20.83
CA TRP A 72 -3.94 -7.38 -20.07
C TRP A 72 -3.99 -6.44 -18.88
N THR A 73 -4.37 -5.17 -19.09
CA THR A 73 -4.45 -4.16 -18.02
C THR A 73 -5.49 -4.56 -16.97
N TYR A 74 -6.64 -5.08 -17.40
CA TYR A 74 -7.69 -5.56 -16.51
C TYR A 74 -7.17 -6.70 -15.60
N TRP A 75 -6.63 -7.77 -16.19
CA TRP A 75 -6.17 -8.92 -15.42
C TRP A 75 -4.94 -8.59 -14.57
N SER A 76 -4.02 -7.77 -15.06
CA SER A 76 -2.90 -7.27 -14.26
C SER A 76 -3.39 -6.50 -13.05
N THR A 77 -4.31 -5.55 -13.23
CA THR A 77 -4.86 -4.75 -12.12
C THR A 77 -5.59 -5.64 -11.12
N PHE A 78 -6.36 -6.62 -11.62
CA PHE A 78 -7.07 -7.58 -10.77
C PHE A 78 -6.10 -8.40 -9.92
N LEU A 79 -5.08 -9.01 -10.52
CA LEU A 79 -4.08 -9.80 -9.80
C LEU A 79 -3.26 -8.96 -8.84
N LEU A 80 -2.88 -7.74 -9.22
CA LEU A 80 -2.16 -6.84 -8.34
C LEU A 80 -3.00 -6.49 -7.10
N THR A 81 -4.27 -6.14 -7.29
CA THR A 81 -5.16 -5.71 -6.21
C THR A 81 -5.51 -6.84 -5.26
N TRP A 82 -5.83 -8.03 -5.80
CA TRP A 82 -6.39 -9.14 -5.01
C TRP A 82 -5.37 -10.21 -4.61
N ALA A 83 -4.12 -10.14 -5.07
CA ALA A 83 -3.11 -11.13 -4.71
C ALA A 83 -1.79 -10.46 -4.36
N ILE A 84 -1.17 -9.77 -5.31
CA ILE A 84 0.24 -9.37 -5.18
C ILE A 84 0.42 -8.29 -4.12
N VAL A 85 -0.32 -7.16 -4.22
CA VAL A 85 -0.14 -6.02 -3.30
C VAL A 85 -0.48 -6.39 -1.85
N PRO A 86 -1.62 -7.05 -1.53
CA PRO A 86 -1.90 -7.46 -0.16
C PRO A 86 -0.86 -8.44 0.39
N THR A 87 -0.34 -9.35 -0.45
CA THR A 87 0.67 -10.32 -0.01
C THR A 87 2.00 -9.64 0.27
N ILE A 88 2.40 -8.67 -0.54
CA ILE A 88 3.60 -7.87 -0.27
C ILE A 88 3.43 -7.05 1.00
N GLN A 89 2.27 -6.41 1.18
CA GLN A 89 1.99 -5.64 2.40
C GLN A 89 2.11 -6.51 3.65
N GLY A 90 1.44 -7.67 3.69
CA GLY A 90 1.55 -8.58 4.82
C GLY A 90 2.93 -9.22 4.98
N TYR A 91 3.72 -9.31 3.92
CA TYR A 91 5.09 -9.86 3.96
C TYR A 91 6.08 -8.87 4.57
N GLU A 92 5.95 -7.57 4.23
CA GLU A 92 6.74 -6.50 4.83
C GLU A 92 6.33 -6.21 6.28
N ASP A 93 5.02 -6.34 6.58
CA ASP A 93 4.50 -6.16 7.93
C ASP A 93 4.86 -7.35 8.86
N ALA A 94 5.25 -8.51 8.32
CA ALA A 94 5.62 -9.69 9.10
C ALA A 94 7.02 -9.56 9.71
N ALA A 95 7.10 -9.62 11.04
CA ALA A 95 8.34 -9.55 11.81
C ALA A 95 9.13 -10.88 11.87
N ASP A 96 8.75 -11.90 11.08
CA ASP A 96 9.42 -13.21 11.09
C ASP A 96 10.85 -13.11 10.52
N PHE A 97 11.75 -14.03 10.90
CA PHE A 97 13.15 -14.01 10.43
C PHE A 97 13.35 -14.73 9.08
N THR A 98 12.46 -15.66 8.73
CA THR A 98 12.57 -16.45 7.49
C THR A 98 11.56 -16.01 6.44
N VAL A 99 11.98 -16.03 5.17
CA VAL A 99 11.11 -15.66 4.02
C VAL A 99 9.86 -16.54 3.95
N THR A 100 9.99 -17.82 4.31
CA THR A 100 8.89 -18.79 4.31
C THR A 100 7.85 -18.48 5.38
N GLU A 101 8.28 -18.10 6.58
CA GLU A 101 7.37 -17.73 7.67
C GLU A 101 6.67 -16.41 7.36
N ARG A 102 7.40 -15.39 6.90
CA ARG A 102 6.81 -14.12 6.47
C ARG A 102 5.73 -14.30 5.41
N LEU A 103 5.98 -15.14 4.39
CA LEU A 103 5.00 -15.42 3.35
C LEU A 103 3.78 -16.15 3.92
N LYS A 104 3.99 -17.14 4.80
CA LYS A 104 2.91 -17.88 5.46
C LYS A 104 2.06 -16.96 6.32
N THR A 105 2.68 -16.11 7.13
CA THR A 105 2.01 -15.13 8.00
C THR A 105 1.21 -14.14 7.16
N SER A 106 1.79 -13.60 6.08
CA SER A 106 1.11 -12.71 5.13
C SER A 106 -0.12 -13.36 4.49
N ILE A 107 0.03 -14.59 3.98
CA ILE A 107 -1.07 -15.33 3.36
C ILE A 107 -2.16 -15.63 4.39
N GLN A 108 -1.81 -16.02 5.62
CA GLN A 108 -2.78 -16.30 6.68
C GLN A 108 -3.58 -15.05 7.06
N ALA A 109 -2.93 -13.89 7.21
CA ALA A 109 -3.60 -12.64 7.49
C ALA A 109 -4.58 -12.26 6.36
N ASN A 110 -4.14 -12.36 5.10
CA ASN A 110 -4.98 -12.06 3.95
C ASN A 110 -6.10 -13.10 3.75
N LEU A 111 -5.88 -14.35 4.12
CA LEU A 111 -6.89 -15.41 4.02
C LEU A 111 -8.10 -15.10 4.90
N VAL A 112 -7.91 -14.54 6.09
CA VAL A 112 -9.04 -14.13 6.95
C VAL A 112 -9.90 -13.08 6.25
N PHE A 113 -9.27 -12.10 5.61
CA PHE A 113 -9.99 -11.11 4.81
C PHE A 113 -10.75 -11.77 3.65
N TYR A 114 -10.12 -12.65 2.87
CA TYR A 114 -10.79 -13.34 1.75
C TYR A 114 -11.89 -14.28 2.20
N LEU A 115 -11.74 -14.98 3.33
CA LEU A 115 -12.80 -15.80 3.91
C LEU A 115 -13.99 -14.95 4.35
N SER A 116 -13.73 -13.78 4.96
CA SER A 116 -14.79 -12.87 5.37
C SER A 116 -15.58 -12.35 4.15
N VAL A 117 -14.90 -11.81 3.14
CA VAL A 117 -15.53 -11.34 1.89
C VAL A 117 -16.22 -12.48 1.14
N GLY A 118 -15.57 -13.64 1.07
CA GLY A 118 -16.12 -14.85 0.45
C GLY A 118 -17.37 -15.36 1.15
N SER A 119 -17.43 -15.30 2.48
CA SER A 119 -18.62 -15.68 3.25
C SER A 119 -19.81 -14.76 2.99
N ILE A 120 -19.56 -13.45 2.89
CA ILE A 120 -20.59 -12.45 2.55
C ILE A 120 -21.08 -12.68 1.11
N GLY A 121 -20.16 -12.93 0.18
CA GLY A 121 -20.49 -13.27 -1.21
C GLY A 121 -21.31 -14.55 -1.32
N LEU A 122 -20.92 -15.61 -0.60
CA LEU A 122 -21.65 -16.87 -0.55
C LEU A 122 -23.07 -16.68 0.02
N PHE A 123 -23.21 -15.93 1.10
CA PHE A 123 -24.50 -15.60 1.69
C PHE A 123 -25.40 -14.86 0.69
N GLY A 124 -24.84 -13.90 -0.05
CA GLY A 124 -25.54 -13.22 -1.15
C GLY A 124 -26.01 -14.19 -2.23
N VAL A 125 -25.16 -15.14 -2.66
CA VAL A 125 -25.53 -16.17 -3.64
C VAL A 125 -26.64 -17.10 -3.12
N VAL A 126 -26.57 -17.52 -1.85
CA VAL A 126 -27.61 -18.36 -1.23
C VAL A 126 -28.97 -17.65 -1.22
N ILE A 127 -29.00 -16.36 -0.83
CA ILE A 127 -30.23 -15.55 -0.90
C ILE A 127 -30.76 -15.50 -2.34
N LEU A 128 -29.89 -15.27 -3.32
CA LEU A 128 -30.30 -15.20 -4.73
C LEU A 128 -30.91 -16.52 -5.23
N ILE A 129 -30.34 -17.66 -4.84
CA ILE A 129 -30.88 -18.98 -5.20
C ILE A 129 -32.25 -19.21 -4.54
N LEU A 130 -32.43 -18.80 -3.28
CA LEU A 130 -33.74 -18.89 -2.60
C LEU A 130 -34.80 -17.99 -3.26
N MET A 131 -34.39 -16.83 -3.77
CA MET A 131 -35.26 -15.89 -4.49
C MET A 131 -35.49 -16.28 -5.97
N HIS A 132 -34.83 -17.32 -6.48
CA HIS A 132 -34.80 -17.70 -7.89
C HIS A 132 -36.15 -18.15 -8.47
N ARG A 133 -37.20 -18.30 -7.65
CA ARG A 133 -38.54 -18.77 -8.08
C ARG A 133 -39.19 -17.89 -9.18
N GLU A 134 -38.71 -16.67 -9.39
CA GLU A 134 -39.26 -15.70 -10.36
C GLU A 134 -38.20 -15.09 -11.32
N TRP A 135 -36.92 -15.50 -11.26
CA TRP A 135 -35.83 -14.76 -11.92
C TRP A 135 -35.23 -15.50 -13.12
N GLY A 136 -35.53 -15.02 -14.34
CA GLY A 136 -34.97 -15.54 -15.61
C GLY A 136 -33.60 -14.99 -16.02
N GLY A 137 -32.87 -14.32 -15.13
CA GLY A 137 -31.57 -13.68 -15.43
C GLY A 137 -30.36 -14.60 -15.22
N SER A 138 -29.27 -14.36 -15.95
CA SER A 138 -27.98 -15.06 -15.75
C SER A 138 -27.26 -14.53 -14.50
N MET A 139 -26.81 -15.43 -13.62
CA MET A 139 -26.03 -15.10 -12.41
C MET A 139 -24.79 -14.25 -12.73
N ILE A 140 -24.18 -14.48 -13.89
CA ILE A 140 -23.01 -13.74 -14.37
C ILE A 140 -23.38 -12.28 -14.68
N GLY A 141 -24.57 -12.06 -15.26
CA GLY A 141 -25.08 -10.72 -15.54
C GLY A 141 -25.31 -9.90 -14.26
N LEU A 142 -25.87 -10.53 -13.22
CA LEU A 142 -26.04 -9.91 -11.92
C LEU A 142 -24.70 -9.58 -11.27
N ALA A 143 -23.73 -10.50 -11.29
CA ALA A 143 -22.39 -10.26 -10.76
C ALA A 143 -21.70 -9.08 -11.45
N MET A 144 -21.82 -8.97 -12.78
CA MET A 144 -21.31 -7.82 -13.54
C MET A 144 -22.00 -6.52 -13.14
N ALA A 145 -23.33 -6.53 -12.99
CA ALA A 145 -24.09 -5.36 -12.56
C ALA A 145 -23.73 -4.91 -11.14
N CYS A 146 -23.59 -5.83 -10.19
CA CYS A 146 -23.16 -5.54 -8.82
C CYS A 146 -21.74 -4.97 -8.77
N SER A 147 -20.80 -5.55 -9.52
CA SER A 147 -19.43 -5.04 -9.63
C SER A 147 -19.39 -3.60 -10.18
N ASN A 148 -20.14 -3.35 -11.26
CA ASN A 148 -20.24 -2.02 -11.84
C ASN A 148 -20.89 -1.01 -10.87
N THR A 149 -21.97 -1.41 -10.19
CA THR A 149 -22.65 -0.58 -9.18
C THR A 149 -21.69 -0.24 -8.05
N PHE A 150 -20.92 -1.20 -7.53
CA PHE A 150 -19.91 -0.93 -6.51
C PHE A 150 -18.87 0.10 -6.98
N GLY A 151 -18.37 -0.05 -8.21
CA GLY A 151 -17.42 0.91 -8.81
C GLY A 151 -18.00 2.32 -8.95
N LEU A 152 -19.23 2.44 -9.47
CA LEU A 152 -19.90 3.72 -9.66
C LEU A 152 -20.24 4.40 -8.32
N VAL A 153 -20.77 3.64 -7.35
CA VAL A 153 -21.09 4.16 -6.02
C VAL A 153 -19.83 4.64 -5.30
N THR A 154 -18.77 3.83 -5.32
CA THR A 154 -17.49 4.21 -4.71
C THR A 154 -16.89 5.44 -5.40
N GLY A 155 -16.92 5.48 -6.74
CA GLY A 155 -16.49 6.64 -7.52
C GLY A 155 -17.29 7.90 -7.20
N ALA A 156 -18.62 7.79 -7.08
CA ALA A 156 -19.49 8.91 -6.72
C ALA A 156 -19.17 9.48 -5.34
N PHE A 157 -18.93 8.61 -4.33
CA PHE A 157 -18.53 9.06 -3.00
C PHE A 157 -17.15 9.73 -2.98
N LEU A 158 -16.15 9.14 -3.65
CA LEU A 158 -14.80 9.69 -3.72
C LEU A 158 -14.77 11.05 -4.45
N LEU A 159 -15.45 11.15 -5.60
CA LEU A 159 -15.57 12.40 -6.35
C LEU A 159 -16.36 13.45 -5.58
N GLY A 160 -17.46 13.06 -4.93
CA GLY A 160 -18.25 13.95 -4.10
C GLY A 160 -17.43 14.54 -2.95
N PHE A 161 -16.65 13.71 -2.26
CA PHE A 161 -15.72 14.17 -1.23
C PHE A 161 -14.65 15.10 -1.81
N GLY A 162 -14.01 14.72 -2.93
CA GLY A 162 -12.98 15.52 -3.58
C GLY A 162 -13.47 16.91 -3.99
N LEU A 163 -14.67 17.00 -4.58
CA LEU A 163 -15.28 18.27 -5.02
C LEU A 163 -15.56 19.24 -3.86
N VAL A 164 -15.83 18.73 -2.66
CA VAL A 164 -16.10 19.57 -1.47
C VAL A 164 -14.84 19.86 -0.69
N GLU A 165 -14.03 18.85 -0.40
CA GLU A 165 -12.87 19.00 0.50
C GLU A 165 -11.75 19.79 -0.16
N ILE A 166 -11.55 19.70 -1.50
CA ILE A 166 -10.51 20.47 -2.19
C ILE A 166 -10.77 21.98 -2.07
N PRO A 167 -11.91 22.56 -2.51
CA PRO A 167 -12.16 23.99 -2.36
C PRO A 167 -12.19 24.43 -0.89
N ARG A 168 -12.78 23.61 -0.01
CA ARG A 168 -12.85 23.90 1.42
C ARG A 168 -11.47 23.93 2.07
N SER A 169 -10.55 23.07 1.64
CA SER A 169 -9.15 23.09 2.09
C SER A 169 -8.42 24.33 1.59
N ILE A 170 -8.62 24.74 0.33
CA ILE A 170 -8.04 25.97 -0.24
C ILE A 170 -8.54 27.19 0.53
N TRP A 171 -9.84 27.28 0.79
CA TRP A 171 -10.44 28.37 1.56
C TRP A 171 -9.90 28.43 2.99
N ARG A 172 -9.84 27.29 3.70
CA ARG A 172 -9.24 27.21 5.05
C ARG A 172 -7.76 27.61 5.06
N ASN A 173 -7.02 27.25 4.02
CA ASN A 173 -5.60 27.54 3.88
C ASN A 173 -5.31 28.99 3.45
N ALA A 174 -6.31 29.75 2.99
CA ALA A 174 -6.16 31.15 2.62
C ALA A 174 -5.97 32.07 3.84
N ASN A 175 -6.48 31.70 5.02
CA ASN A 175 -6.30 32.48 6.24
C ASN A 175 -4.96 32.15 6.91
N TRP A 176 -3.97 33.03 6.73
CA TRP A 176 -2.60 32.86 7.22
C TRP A 176 -2.51 32.67 8.74
N THR A 177 -3.25 33.44 9.52
CA THR A 177 -3.20 33.40 11.00
C THR A 177 -3.73 32.06 11.53
N TYR A 178 -4.86 31.60 11.00
CA TYR A 178 -5.42 30.30 11.36
C TYR A 178 -4.49 29.17 10.91
N ARG A 179 -3.97 29.25 9.68
CA ARG A 179 -3.07 28.24 9.13
C ARG A 179 -1.78 28.11 9.94
N GLN A 180 -1.18 29.22 10.36
CA GLN A 180 0.00 29.20 11.22
C GLN A 180 -0.27 28.50 12.54
N LYS A 181 -1.41 28.77 13.19
CA LYS A 181 -1.79 28.12 14.46
C LYS A 181 -2.00 26.61 14.31
N VAL A 182 -2.64 26.19 13.22
CA VAL A 182 -2.85 24.75 12.94
C VAL A 182 -1.53 24.06 12.62
N LEU A 183 -0.67 24.68 11.81
CA LEU A 183 0.63 24.12 11.46
C LEU A 183 1.55 24.06 12.67
N SER A 184 1.59 25.08 13.53
CA SER A 184 2.41 25.04 14.74
C SER A 184 1.93 23.94 15.71
N HIS A 185 0.62 23.78 15.87
CA HIS A 185 0.06 22.67 16.64
C HIS A 185 0.41 21.31 16.02
N ARG A 186 0.36 21.18 14.68
CA ARG A 186 0.72 19.95 13.97
C ARG A 186 2.21 19.64 14.14
N VAL A 187 3.09 20.63 14.04
CA VAL A 187 4.53 20.49 14.27
C VAL A 187 4.79 20.04 15.70
N ALA A 188 4.17 20.69 16.70
CA ALA A 188 4.29 20.29 18.10
C ALA A 188 3.82 18.84 18.32
N LYS A 189 2.67 18.45 17.74
CA LYS A 189 2.17 17.08 17.83
C LYS A 189 3.08 16.07 17.13
N MET A 190 3.68 16.43 16.00
CA MET A 190 4.64 15.58 15.30
C MET A 190 5.95 15.46 16.07
N ALA A 191 6.41 16.52 16.72
CA ALA A 191 7.59 16.49 17.58
C ALA A 191 7.36 15.55 18.78
N VAL A 192 6.20 15.62 19.44
CA VAL A 192 5.85 14.69 20.53
C VAL A 192 5.83 13.25 20.03
N LYS A 193 5.18 12.98 18.88
CA LYS A 193 5.16 11.62 18.31
C LYS A 193 6.55 11.11 17.92
N LEU A 194 7.42 11.99 17.45
CA LEU A 194 8.79 11.65 17.11
C LEU A 194 9.58 11.30 18.37
N ASP A 195 9.40 12.07 19.44
CA ASP A 195 10.02 11.82 20.75
C ASP A 195 9.54 10.49 21.34
N ASP A 196 8.22 10.25 21.35
CA ASP A 196 7.63 8.97 21.79
C ASP A 196 8.20 7.78 20.98
N ALA A 197 8.24 7.89 19.65
CA ALA A 197 8.79 6.83 18.79
C ALA A 197 10.31 6.63 18.99
N HIS A 198 11.05 7.71 19.22
CA HIS A 198 12.48 7.65 19.54
C HIS A 198 12.70 6.93 20.88
N GLN A 199 11.86 7.22 21.87
CA GLN A 199 11.91 6.59 23.18
C GLN A 199 11.58 5.10 23.14
N ASP A 200 10.52 4.73 22.41
CA ASP A 200 10.13 3.32 22.22
C ASP A 200 11.22 2.52 21.51
N LEU A 201 11.81 3.08 20.46
CA LEU A 201 12.93 2.47 19.74
C LEU A 201 14.15 2.31 20.65
N SER A 202 14.51 3.36 21.39
CA SER A 202 15.63 3.31 22.34
C SER A 202 15.45 2.23 23.40
N ASN A 203 14.25 2.14 24.00
CA ASN A 203 13.92 1.10 24.97
C ASN A 203 14.06 -0.30 24.35
N ALA A 204 13.56 -0.50 23.13
CA ALA A 204 13.71 -1.78 22.43
C ALA A 204 15.17 -2.14 22.17
N ILE A 205 16.02 -1.16 21.81
CA ILE A 205 17.47 -1.35 21.60
C ILE A 205 18.15 -1.78 22.90
N VAL A 206 17.87 -1.09 24.01
CA VAL A 206 18.46 -1.42 25.32
C VAL A 206 18.05 -2.82 25.77
N ILE A 207 16.76 -3.17 25.63
CA ILE A 207 16.26 -4.51 25.96
C ILE A 207 16.93 -5.57 25.08
N ALA A 208 17.05 -5.32 23.77
CA ALA A 208 17.74 -6.24 22.86
C ALA A 208 19.21 -6.42 23.26
N GLN A 209 19.95 -5.35 23.51
CA GLN A 209 21.35 -5.44 23.93
C GLN A 209 21.53 -6.18 25.26
N ALA A 210 20.70 -5.87 26.27
CA ALA A 210 20.70 -6.56 27.55
C ALA A 210 20.41 -8.06 27.38
N THR A 211 19.44 -8.40 26.53
CA THR A 211 19.09 -9.79 26.21
C THR A 211 20.23 -10.51 25.49
N SER A 212 20.91 -9.86 24.54
CA SER A 212 22.04 -10.47 23.80
C SER A 212 23.21 -10.77 24.73
N ASN A 213 23.47 -9.89 25.69
CA ASN A 213 24.52 -10.06 26.71
C ASN A 213 24.21 -11.18 27.71
N GLN A 214 22.93 -11.38 28.07
CA GLN A 214 22.52 -12.46 28.97
C GLN A 214 22.43 -13.82 28.26
N MET A 215 22.23 -13.84 26.95
CA MET A 215 22.01 -15.05 26.17
C MET A 215 23.30 -15.85 25.97
N SER A 216 23.26 -17.15 26.25
CA SER A 216 24.39 -18.05 26.04
C SER A 216 24.72 -18.21 24.55
N LYS A 217 26.01 -18.34 24.20
CA LYS A 217 26.46 -18.60 22.82
C LYS A 217 25.95 -19.92 22.22
N ARG A 218 25.45 -20.84 23.05
CA ARG A 218 24.92 -22.14 22.62
C ARG A 218 23.39 -22.20 22.59
N ASP A 219 22.72 -21.06 22.80
CA ASP A 219 21.26 -21.00 22.80
C ASP A 219 20.70 -21.28 21.38
N PRO A 220 19.68 -22.14 21.23
CA PRO A 220 19.02 -22.39 19.94
C PRO A 220 18.51 -21.12 19.23
N LEU A 221 18.14 -20.08 19.98
CA LEU A 221 17.63 -18.82 19.43
C LEU A 221 18.73 -17.79 19.11
N ARG A 222 20.01 -18.11 19.38
CA ARG A 222 21.14 -17.21 19.13
C ARG A 222 21.21 -16.69 17.69
N PRO A 223 20.93 -17.50 16.64
CA PRO A 223 20.93 -17.01 15.26
C PRO A 223 19.92 -15.88 15.01
N CYS A 224 18.76 -15.90 15.68
CA CYS A 224 17.77 -14.81 15.57
C CYS A 224 18.29 -13.54 16.24
N MET A 225 18.96 -13.67 17.38
CA MET A 225 19.58 -12.56 18.08
C MET A 225 20.71 -11.93 17.28
N ASP A 226 21.54 -12.75 16.62
CA ASP A 226 22.62 -12.27 15.78
C ASP A 226 22.09 -11.46 14.57
N VAL A 227 20.89 -11.76 14.05
CA VAL A 227 20.23 -10.93 13.04
C VAL A 227 19.87 -9.55 13.59
N ILE A 228 19.32 -9.50 14.81
CA ILE A 228 18.99 -8.24 15.49
C ILE A 228 20.26 -7.42 15.75
N ASP A 229 21.31 -8.05 16.27
CA ASP A 229 22.59 -7.39 16.54
C ASP A 229 23.22 -6.82 15.25
N ASN A 230 23.12 -7.54 14.13
CA ASN A 230 23.57 -7.04 12.83
C ASN A 230 22.74 -5.84 12.33
N MET A 231 21.42 -5.85 12.52
CA MET A 231 20.56 -4.71 12.19
C MET A 231 20.90 -3.48 13.04
N LEU A 232 21.14 -3.65 14.33
CA LEU A 232 21.57 -2.57 15.23
C LEU A 232 22.93 -2.01 14.80
N ALA A 233 23.88 -2.88 14.42
CA ALA A 233 25.18 -2.45 13.92
C ALA A 233 25.08 -1.67 12.60
N GLN A 234 24.16 -2.04 11.71
CA GLN A 234 23.90 -1.30 10.48
C GLN A 234 23.27 0.07 10.78
N MET A 235 22.25 0.13 11.64
CA MET A 235 21.60 1.38 12.05
C MET A 235 22.60 2.37 12.64
N ASN A 236 23.49 1.92 13.53
CA ASN A 236 24.51 2.78 14.13
C ASN A 236 25.56 3.28 13.11
N ARG A 237 25.77 2.57 11.99
CA ARG A 237 26.61 3.06 10.89
C ARG A 237 25.92 4.13 10.05
N GLU A 238 24.61 4.01 9.87
CA GLU A 238 23.81 4.95 9.08
C GLU A 238 23.52 6.24 9.84
N ASP A 239 23.24 6.17 11.15
CA ASP A 239 23.06 7.33 12.02
C ASP A 239 23.89 7.21 13.32
N PRO A 240 25.16 7.63 13.31
CA PRO A 240 26.02 7.57 14.50
C PRO A 240 25.64 8.59 15.58
N ASN A 241 24.74 9.54 15.27
CA ASN A 241 24.26 10.53 16.25
C ASN A 241 23.07 10.01 17.06
N PHE A 242 22.41 8.96 16.60
CA PHE A 242 21.36 8.28 17.35
C PHE A 242 22.01 7.59 18.56
N LYS A 243 21.87 8.21 19.73
CA LYS A 243 22.23 7.57 21.00
C LYS A 243 20.96 7.02 21.62
N PRO A 244 20.89 5.71 21.92
CA PRO A 244 19.77 5.18 22.68
C PRO A 244 19.79 5.85 24.06
N SER A 245 18.92 6.85 24.24
CA SER A 245 18.62 7.38 25.56
C SER A 245 17.81 6.30 26.25
N GLY A 246 18.46 5.55 27.13
CA GLY A 246 17.73 4.67 28.04
C GLY A 246 16.62 5.50 28.65
N GLY A 247 15.37 5.06 28.51
CA GLY A 247 14.24 5.77 29.10
C GLY A 247 14.40 5.91 30.61
N ARG A 248 13.35 6.32 31.30
CA ARG A 248 13.30 6.60 32.76
C ARG A 248 13.75 5.46 33.71
N LEU A 249 14.43 4.42 33.22
CA LEU A 249 15.05 3.29 33.90
C LEU A 249 16.55 3.09 33.53
N GLY A 250 17.17 3.98 32.74
CA GLY A 250 18.45 3.69 32.07
C GLY A 250 19.73 4.26 32.69
N GLU A 251 19.67 5.15 33.69
CA GLU A 251 20.89 5.88 34.11
C GLU A 251 21.19 5.88 35.60
N ASN A 252 20.39 5.22 36.46
CA ASN A 252 20.63 5.23 37.92
C ASN A 252 20.38 3.90 38.67
N ASP A 253 20.08 2.78 38.02
CA ASP A 253 19.74 1.51 38.72
C ASP A 253 20.70 0.34 38.41
N MET A 254 21.88 0.61 37.85
CA MET A 254 22.88 -0.43 37.52
C MET A 254 24.25 -0.19 38.19
N ASP A 255 24.25 0.48 39.35
CA ASP A 255 25.36 0.51 40.32
C ASP A 255 24.96 -0.16 41.64
#